data_AF-A0A8T5PQW0-F1
#
_entry.id   AF-A0A8T5PQW0-F1
#
_cell.length_a   1.000
_cell.length_b   1.000
_cell.length_c   1.000
_cell.angle_alpha   90.00
_cell.angle_beta   90.00
_cell.angle_gamma   90.00
#
_symmetry.space_group_name_H-M   'P 1'
#
loop_
_entity.id
_entity.type
_entity.pdbx_description
1 polymer ?
#
loop_
_entity_poly.entity_id
_entity_poly.type
_entity_poly.pdbx_seq_one_letter_code
_entity_poly.pdbx_strand_id
1 'polypeptide(L)'
;MNKKILTIGVLLIAVLLINGCAISDYLTGQSLEDQYSLLTEEDLEGLDEDELGELEVLDEEEVEESIEELDEEEIEEEEVIEEFQAPTEAITITVKENDYVSLTPNAVDPDEDSIQFTFTPPLDEDGTWDTDYGDAGEYFITVTASDGELETSRQVLLFIERVNMPPVIENIDDITVDEGSTLIVTPKVSDPNGDEFTVVISEPVGDDGVWEIGYQDHGQYSMTITAEDIDSLVTEQEIMITVNRKNMAPEIEPIDDIEIFEGESVLIEPFVSDLNGDEVTVTISEPVGDEGLWETAFTDHGEYEITIAASDGELETIELISLIVKDINKAPIILDIVQEGQEFAVEETEEETEEEQ
;
A
#
# COMPACT_ATOMS: atom_id res chain seq x y z
N MET A 1 26.80 25.99 -81.42
CA MET A 1 25.74 26.92 -80.97
C MET A 1 24.52 26.59 -81.81
N ASN A 2 23.31 26.35 -81.33
CA ASN A 2 22.60 26.34 -80.05
C ASN A 2 21.21 25.77 -80.44
N LYS A 3 20.29 25.29 -79.61
CA LYS A 3 20.14 24.77 -78.24
C LYS A 3 18.80 24.02 -78.34
N LYS A 4 18.64 22.90 -77.63
CA LYS A 4 17.37 22.19 -77.46
C LYS A 4 16.47 22.95 -76.47
N ILE A 5 15.16 22.75 -76.58
CA ILE A 5 14.20 22.89 -75.47
C ILE A 5 13.45 21.55 -75.39
N LEU A 6 13.40 20.98 -74.18
CA LEU A 6 12.63 19.79 -73.80
C LEU A 6 11.92 20.15 -72.47
N THR A 7 10.62 19.90 -72.42
CA THR A 7 9.69 20.14 -71.31
C THR A 7 9.71 18.99 -70.28
N ILE A 8 9.61 19.30 -68.99
CA ILE A 8 9.38 18.37 -67.86
C ILE A 8 8.11 18.84 -67.12
N GLY A 9 7.22 17.89 -66.82
CA GLY A 9 6.05 18.06 -65.95
C GLY A 9 6.26 17.37 -64.60
N VAL A 10 5.56 17.84 -63.58
CA VAL A 10 5.55 17.28 -62.21
C VAL A 10 4.20 16.61 -61.96
N LEU A 11 4.23 15.33 -61.56
CA LEU A 11 3.09 14.52 -61.16
C LEU A 11 3.42 13.88 -59.80
N LEU A 12 2.60 14.16 -58.78
CA LEU A 12 2.72 13.66 -57.42
C LEU A 12 1.76 12.47 -57.27
N ILE A 13 2.28 11.25 -57.03
CA ILE A 13 1.49 10.04 -56.77
C ILE A 13 1.65 9.65 -55.31
N ALA A 14 0.57 9.76 -54.53
CA ALA A 14 0.42 9.11 -53.24
C ALA A 14 -0.23 7.72 -53.44
N VAL A 15 0.41 6.66 -52.95
CA VAL A 15 -0.19 5.31 -52.89
C VAL A 15 -0.42 4.95 -51.43
N LEU A 16 -1.69 4.77 -51.06
CA LEU A 16 -2.14 4.35 -49.74
C LEU A 16 -3.19 3.24 -49.95
N LEU A 17 -2.85 1.98 -49.64
CA LEU A 17 -3.73 0.80 -49.64
C LEU A 17 -3.00 -0.37 -48.92
N ILE A 18 -3.49 -1.17 -47.97
CA ILE A 18 -4.66 -1.26 -47.06
C ILE A 18 -4.24 -2.29 -45.97
N ASN A 19 -4.60 -2.08 -44.69
CA ASN A 19 -5.36 -3.02 -43.83
C ASN A 19 -5.15 -2.79 -42.32
N GLY A 20 -6.16 -2.15 -41.73
CA GLY A 20 -6.71 -2.34 -40.37
C GLY A 20 -5.82 -2.79 -39.21
N CYS A 21 -5.57 -1.88 -38.27
CA CYS A 21 -6.14 -1.98 -36.92
C CYS A 21 -5.98 -0.64 -36.18
N ALA A 22 -7.11 -0.17 -35.63
CA ALA A 22 -7.33 0.84 -34.58
C ALA A 22 -6.16 1.75 -34.15
N ILE A 23 -6.31 3.06 -34.41
CA ILE A 23 -5.85 4.11 -33.50
C ILE A 23 -7.04 5.04 -33.25
N SER A 24 -7.59 4.88 -32.04
CA SER A 24 -8.33 5.90 -31.30
C SER A 24 -7.34 6.98 -30.86
N ASP A 25 -7.89 8.17 -30.63
CA ASP A 25 -7.34 9.26 -29.81
C ASP A 25 -6.46 10.30 -30.53
N TYR A 26 -7.17 11.31 -31.01
CA TYR A 26 -6.71 12.69 -31.00
C TYR A 26 -6.94 13.27 -29.60
N LEU A 27 -5.89 13.84 -28.98
CA LEU A 27 -5.84 15.13 -28.25
C LEU A 27 -4.95 15.09 -26.99
N THR A 28 -3.65 15.35 -27.18
CA THR A 28 -2.95 16.27 -26.28
C THR A 28 -2.12 17.22 -27.14
N GLY A 29 -2.39 18.52 -27.03
CA GLY A 29 -1.75 19.55 -27.82
C GLY A 29 -0.22 19.51 -27.74
N GLN A 30 0.41 19.27 -28.88
CA GLN A 30 1.83 19.53 -29.11
C GLN A 30 2.02 20.13 -30.50
N SER A 31 3.08 20.93 -30.58
CA SER A 31 3.58 21.69 -31.71
C SER A 31 3.59 20.91 -33.04
N LEU A 32 3.31 21.60 -34.14
CA LEU A 32 3.41 21.15 -35.54
C LEU A 32 4.87 20.92 -35.99
N GLU A 33 5.69 20.24 -35.19
CA GLU A 33 7.13 20.08 -35.45
C GLU A 33 7.66 18.64 -35.43
N ASP A 34 6.85 17.63 -35.06
CA ASP A 34 7.36 16.24 -34.91
C ASP A 34 6.78 15.19 -35.90
N GLN A 35 6.21 15.60 -37.03
CA GLN A 35 5.71 14.64 -38.06
C GLN A 35 6.68 14.33 -39.22
N TYR A 36 7.98 14.59 -39.05
CA TYR A 36 9.00 14.09 -39.96
C TYR A 36 10.05 13.29 -39.19
N SER A 37 9.70 12.05 -38.84
CA SER A 37 10.73 11.07 -38.47
C SER A 37 11.54 10.73 -39.70
N LEU A 38 12.66 11.44 -39.90
CA LEU A 38 13.72 11.04 -40.81
C LEU A 38 14.21 9.65 -40.38
N LEU A 39 14.06 8.67 -41.26
CA LEU A 39 14.61 7.33 -41.08
C LEU A 39 16.12 7.44 -40.84
N THR A 40 16.60 6.81 -39.77
CA THR A 40 18.03 6.79 -39.45
C THR A 40 18.73 5.67 -40.23
N GLU A 41 20.04 5.79 -40.47
CA GLU A 41 20.81 4.77 -41.21
C GLU A 41 20.78 3.36 -40.57
N GLU A 42 20.28 3.23 -39.34
CA GLU A 42 20.09 1.97 -38.61
C GLU A 42 18.79 1.23 -39.00
N ASP A 43 17.84 1.91 -39.66
CA ASP A 43 16.53 1.35 -40.08
C ASP A 43 16.55 0.71 -41.49
N LEU A 44 17.71 0.70 -42.16
CA LEU A 44 17.88 0.18 -43.52
C LEU A 44 18.75 -1.09 -43.63
N GLU A 45 19.09 -1.75 -42.52
CA GLU A 45 19.71 -3.08 -42.57
C GLU A 45 18.66 -4.18 -42.82
N GLY A 46 18.36 -4.46 -44.09
CA GLY A 46 17.57 -5.64 -44.45
C GLY A 46 16.89 -5.65 -45.82
N LEU A 47 17.12 -4.67 -46.69
CA LEU A 47 16.50 -4.62 -48.00
C LEU A 47 17.50 -4.99 -49.11
N ASP A 48 17.15 -6.01 -49.89
CA ASP A 48 17.96 -6.61 -50.94
C ASP A 48 18.35 -5.59 -52.03
N GLU A 49 19.62 -5.64 -52.46
CA GLU A 49 20.30 -4.69 -53.37
C GLU A 49 19.83 -4.70 -54.84
N ASP A 50 18.72 -5.36 -55.18
CA ASP A 50 18.30 -5.56 -56.58
C ASP A 50 17.18 -4.61 -57.08
N GLU A 51 16.81 -3.56 -56.32
CA GLU A 51 15.75 -2.63 -56.77
C GLU A 51 16.02 -1.12 -56.49
N LEU A 52 17.28 -0.69 -56.37
CA LEU A 52 17.64 0.74 -56.29
C LEU A 52 18.37 1.21 -57.55
N GLY A 53 17.59 1.39 -58.62
CA GLY A 53 18.02 2.14 -59.80
C GLY A 53 17.94 3.64 -59.57
N GLU A 54 19.11 4.31 -59.63
CA GLU A 54 19.32 5.76 -59.82
C GLU A 54 18.38 6.70 -59.04
N LEU A 55 18.67 6.92 -57.75
CA LEU A 55 18.22 8.13 -57.04
C LEU A 55 19.35 9.16 -57.08
N GLU A 56 19.21 10.15 -57.96
CA GLU A 56 20.07 11.32 -58.04
C GLU A 56 19.61 12.33 -56.99
N VAL A 57 20.49 12.69 -56.05
CA VAL A 57 20.24 13.68 -55.01
C VAL A 57 20.34 15.06 -55.65
N LEU A 58 19.23 15.82 -55.67
CA LEU A 58 19.22 17.20 -56.15
C LEU A 58 19.22 18.15 -54.96
N ASP A 59 20.19 19.07 -54.94
CA ASP A 59 20.41 20.08 -53.90
C ASP A 59 19.27 21.13 -53.87
N GLU A 60 18.93 21.61 -52.67
CA GLU A 60 17.78 22.48 -52.33
C GLU A 60 17.78 23.92 -52.92
N GLU A 61 18.66 24.25 -53.87
CA GLU A 61 18.77 25.61 -54.44
C GLU A 61 18.11 25.80 -55.84
N GLU A 62 17.43 24.80 -56.41
CA GLU A 62 16.79 24.91 -57.75
C GLU A 62 15.25 24.81 -57.77
N VAL A 63 14.53 25.11 -56.68
CA VAL A 63 13.04 25.08 -56.67
C VAL A 63 12.39 26.47 -56.74
N GLU A 64 13.11 27.56 -56.45
CA GLU A 64 12.52 28.90 -56.36
C GLU A 64 12.43 29.72 -57.67
N GLU A 65 12.88 29.21 -58.82
CA GLU A 65 12.85 29.96 -60.11
C GLU A 65 11.79 29.45 -61.13
N SER A 66 10.65 28.94 -60.68
CA SER A 66 9.61 28.44 -61.60
C SER A 66 8.19 29.03 -61.42
N ILE A 67 8.05 30.18 -60.73
CA ILE A 67 6.75 30.84 -60.47
C ILE A 67 6.58 32.21 -61.18
N GLU A 68 7.41 32.55 -62.17
CA GLU A 68 7.13 33.71 -63.04
C GLU A 68 6.92 33.28 -64.49
N GLU A 69 5.81 33.73 -65.07
CA GLU A 69 5.34 33.56 -66.46
C GLU A 69 4.39 32.38 -66.73
N LEU A 70 3.13 32.51 -66.29
CA LEU A 70 1.98 32.05 -67.09
C LEU A 70 0.90 33.13 -67.12
N ASP A 71 0.62 33.56 -68.35
CA ASP A 71 -0.16 34.70 -68.80
C ASP A 71 -1.61 34.76 -68.32
N GLU A 72 -2.09 36.01 -68.19
CA GLU A 72 -3.49 36.42 -68.06
C GLU A 72 -4.29 35.99 -69.31
N GLU A 73 -5.04 34.89 -69.23
CA GLU A 73 -6.23 34.69 -70.07
C GLU A 73 -7.49 34.65 -69.21
N GLU A 74 -8.31 35.68 -69.44
CA GLU A 74 -9.61 36.00 -68.89
C GLU A 74 -10.63 34.89 -69.25
N ILE A 75 -10.99 34.06 -68.25
CA ILE A 75 -12.10 33.11 -68.35
C ILE A 75 -13.19 33.60 -67.37
N GLU A 76 -14.20 34.30 -67.89
CA GLU A 76 -15.46 34.50 -67.16
C GLU A 76 -16.27 33.20 -67.21
N GLU A 77 -15.97 32.30 -66.28
CA GLU A 77 -16.91 31.25 -65.87
C GLU A 77 -17.62 31.77 -64.61
N GLU A 78 -18.90 32.12 -64.75
CA GLU A 78 -19.81 32.27 -63.60
C GLU A 78 -19.92 30.90 -62.92
N GLU A 79 -19.00 30.59 -62.02
CA GLU A 79 -19.22 29.55 -61.03
C GLU A 79 -20.37 30.00 -60.14
N VAL A 80 -21.52 29.33 -60.29
CA VAL A 80 -22.54 29.28 -59.25
C VAL A 80 -21.93 28.47 -58.10
N ILE A 81 -21.18 29.16 -57.26
CA ILE A 81 -20.80 28.66 -55.95
C ILE A 81 -22.10 28.64 -55.15
N GLU A 82 -22.74 27.47 -55.04
CA GLU A 82 -23.67 27.29 -53.93
C GLU A 82 -22.86 27.54 -52.68
N GLU A 83 -23.19 28.62 -51.96
CA GLU A 83 -22.60 28.91 -50.66
C GLU A 83 -22.76 27.65 -49.82
N PHE A 84 -21.63 26.97 -49.56
CA PHE A 84 -21.55 25.96 -48.54
C PHE A 84 -21.85 26.67 -47.23
N GLN A 85 -23.13 26.72 -46.84
CA GLN A 85 -23.53 27.24 -45.56
C GLN A 85 -22.80 26.39 -44.51
N ALA A 86 -21.87 27.01 -43.79
CA ALA A 86 -21.25 26.41 -42.63
C ALA A 86 -22.37 25.82 -41.75
N PRO A 87 -22.18 24.62 -41.19
CA PRO A 87 -23.25 23.95 -40.47
C PRO A 87 -23.82 24.89 -39.41
N THR A 88 -25.13 25.10 -39.49
CA THR A 88 -25.96 25.74 -38.46
C THR A 88 -25.50 25.28 -37.07
N GLU A 89 -25.34 26.22 -36.12
CA GLU A 89 -24.90 25.96 -34.74
C GLU A 89 -25.33 24.56 -34.26
N ALA A 90 -24.35 23.71 -33.94
CA ALA A 90 -24.60 22.36 -33.47
C ALA A 90 -25.43 22.45 -32.18
N ILE A 91 -26.59 21.79 -32.15
CA ILE A 91 -27.41 21.73 -30.95
C ILE A 91 -26.60 20.94 -29.91
N THR A 92 -26.24 21.62 -28.82
CA THR A 92 -25.51 21.01 -27.71
C THR A 92 -26.41 20.96 -26.47
N ILE A 93 -26.50 19.78 -25.85
CA ILE A 93 -27.22 19.54 -24.61
C ILE A 93 -26.20 19.07 -23.59
N THR A 94 -26.20 19.68 -22.41
CA THR A 94 -25.31 19.30 -21.31
C THR A 94 -26.13 18.75 -20.16
N VAL A 95 -25.76 17.56 -19.67
CA VAL A 95 -26.38 16.84 -18.56
C VAL A 95 -25.27 16.30 -17.67
N LYS A 96 -25.52 16.04 -16.40
CA LYS A 96 -24.52 15.41 -15.51
C LYS A 96 -24.73 13.90 -15.47
N GLU A 97 -23.69 13.13 -15.17
CA GLU A 97 -23.86 11.72 -14.80
C GLU A 97 -24.89 11.59 -13.66
N ASN A 98 -25.63 10.49 -13.65
CA ASN A 98 -26.77 10.22 -12.75
C ASN A 98 -28.01 11.13 -12.94
N ASP A 99 -28.01 12.00 -13.96
CA ASP A 99 -29.22 12.72 -14.36
C ASP A 99 -29.92 11.99 -15.53
N TYR A 100 -31.23 12.18 -15.60
CA TYR A 100 -32.07 11.61 -16.66
C TYR A 100 -32.09 12.48 -17.91
N VAL A 101 -31.71 11.91 -19.05
CA VAL A 101 -31.78 12.55 -20.36
C VAL A 101 -33.14 12.25 -21.02
N SER A 102 -33.81 13.28 -21.54
CA SER A 102 -35.02 13.12 -22.35
C SER A 102 -35.06 14.15 -23.46
N LEU A 103 -35.04 13.68 -24.71
CA LEU A 103 -35.14 14.52 -25.89
C LEU A 103 -36.59 14.55 -26.39
N THR A 104 -37.15 15.74 -26.53
CA THR A 104 -38.49 15.94 -27.11
C THR A 104 -38.36 16.72 -28.43
N PRO A 105 -37.97 16.06 -29.54
CA PRO A 105 -37.88 16.72 -30.84
C PRO A 105 -39.28 17.15 -31.32
N ASN A 106 -39.30 18.18 -32.17
CA ASN A 106 -40.52 18.69 -32.78
C ASN A 106 -40.30 18.89 -34.27
N ALA A 107 -41.22 18.38 -35.09
CA ALA A 107 -41.21 18.48 -36.53
C ALA A 107 -42.64 18.69 -37.04
N VAL A 108 -42.77 19.25 -38.25
CA VAL A 108 -44.06 19.47 -38.91
C VAL A 108 -43.95 18.91 -40.31
N ASP A 109 -44.94 18.12 -40.70
CA ASP A 109 -45.06 17.60 -42.05
C ASP A 109 -46.00 18.51 -42.87
N PRO A 110 -45.59 19.01 -44.06
CA PRO A 110 -46.42 19.88 -44.89
C PRO A 110 -47.74 19.26 -45.37
N ASP A 111 -47.80 17.94 -45.50
CA ASP A 111 -48.97 17.17 -45.92
C ASP A 111 -49.80 16.68 -44.71
N GLU A 112 -49.40 17.07 -43.49
CA GLU A 112 -49.99 16.70 -42.20
C GLU A 112 -49.93 15.20 -41.89
N ASP A 113 -48.94 14.49 -42.44
CA ASP A 113 -48.71 13.07 -42.13
C ASP A 113 -48.17 12.86 -40.70
N SER A 114 -48.35 11.65 -40.17
CA SER A 114 -47.89 11.32 -38.83
C SER A 114 -46.37 11.11 -38.81
N ILE A 115 -45.67 11.91 -38.01
CA ILE A 115 -44.22 11.81 -37.88
C ILE A 115 -43.84 10.82 -36.80
N GLN A 116 -42.93 9.91 -37.13
CA GLN A 116 -42.24 9.05 -36.18
C GLN A 116 -40.80 9.53 -35.97
N PHE A 117 -40.35 9.55 -34.72
CA PHE A 117 -38.98 9.89 -34.37
C PHE A 117 -38.19 8.63 -34.03
N THR A 118 -36.92 8.62 -34.40
CA THR A 118 -35.95 7.62 -33.96
C THR A 118 -34.66 8.30 -33.51
N PHE A 119 -33.96 7.63 -32.60
CA PHE A 119 -32.72 8.11 -31.98
C PHE A 119 -31.63 7.06 -32.14
N THR A 120 -30.39 7.52 -32.29
CA THR A 120 -29.23 6.63 -32.17
C THR A 120 -28.87 6.41 -30.70
N PRO A 121 -28.20 5.29 -30.36
CA PRO A 121 -27.65 5.07 -29.02
C PRO A 121 -26.76 6.24 -28.55
N PRO A 122 -26.61 6.45 -27.22
CA PRO A 122 -27.15 5.64 -26.11
C PRO A 122 -28.64 5.82 -25.79
N LEU A 123 -29.37 6.73 -26.45
CA LEU A 123 -30.81 6.89 -26.20
C LEU A 123 -31.60 5.65 -26.63
N ASP A 124 -32.69 5.38 -25.92
CA ASP A 124 -33.66 4.36 -26.27
C ASP A 124 -34.68 4.83 -27.35
N GLU A 125 -35.66 3.97 -27.66
CA GLU A 125 -36.69 4.25 -28.67
C GLU A 125 -37.55 5.47 -28.32
N ASP A 126 -37.67 5.80 -27.02
CA ASP A 126 -38.42 6.95 -26.53
C ASP A 126 -37.57 8.24 -26.47
N GLY A 127 -36.30 8.17 -26.87
CA GLY A 127 -35.37 9.30 -26.85
C GLY A 127 -34.89 9.64 -25.45
N THR A 128 -34.77 8.62 -24.60
CA THR A 128 -34.41 8.76 -23.19
C THR A 128 -33.19 7.94 -22.82
N TRP A 129 -32.49 8.36 -21.77
CA TRP A 129 -31.34 7.64 -21.21
C TRP A 129 -31.21 7.97 -19.73
N ASP A 130 -31.16 6.91 -18.90
CA ASP A 130 -30.82 6.98 -17.48
C ASP A 130 -29.29 6.84 -17.37
N THR A 131 -28.58 7.95 -17.18
CA THR A 131 -27.11 7.95 -17.09
C THR A 131 -26.66 7.42 -15.74
N ASP A 132 -25.48 6.80 -15.69
CA ASP A 132 -24.82 6.31 -14.48
C ASP A 132 -23.40 6.89 -14.37
N TYR A 133 -22.68 6.55 -13.30
CA TYR A 133 -21.26 6.82 -13.19
C TYR A 133 -20.47 6.11 -14.31
N GLY A 134 -19.53 6.82 -14.92
CA GLY A 134 -18.72 6.33 -16.04
C GLY A 134 -19.29 6.68 -17.42
N ASP A 135 -20.45 7.32 -17.49
CA ASP A 135 -21.07 7.79 -18.74
C ASP A 135 -20.60 9.21 -19.15
N ALA A 136 -19.66 9.82 -18.43
CA ALA A 136 -19.09 11.11 -18.81
C ALA A 136 -18.45 11.07 -20.20
N GLY A 137 -18.79 12.05 -21.04
CA GLY A 137 -18.25 12.13 -22.39
C GLY A 137 -19.12 12.88 -23.39
N GLU A 138 -18.70 12.83 -24.65
CA GLU A 138 -19.40 13.42 -25.78
C GLU A 138 -20.11 12.34 -26.61
N TYR A 139 -21.41 12.51 -26.80
CA TYR A 139 -22.25 11.60 -27.58
C TYR A 139 -22.89 12.35 -28.75
N PHE A 140 -22.61 11.89 -29.95
CA PHE A 140 -23.24 12.41 -31.16
C PHE A 140 -24.53 11.63 -31.46
N ILE A 141 -25.67 12.21 -31.08
CA ILE A 141 -26.99 11.62 -31.31
C ILE A 141 -27.53 12.09 -32.65
N THR A 142 -27.92 11.16 -33.51
CA THR A 142 -28.72 11.48 -34.70
C THR A 142 -30.20 11.29 -34.37
N VAL A 143 -30.97 12.37 -34.47
CA VAL A 143 -32.44 12.36 -34.37
C VAL A 143 -33.01 12.35 -35.79
N THR A 144 -33.80 11.33 -36.11
CA THR A 144 -34.43 11.18 -37.43
C THR A 144 -35.94 11.32 -37.30
N ALA A 145 -36.56 12.10 -38.18
CA ALA A 145 -38.00 12.24 -38.32
C ALA A 145 -38.44 11.66 -39.67
N SER A 146 -39.45 10.78 -39.66
CA SER A 146 -40.00 10.17 -40.88
C SER A 146 -41.52 10.20 -40.90
N ASP A 147 -42.08 10.51 -42.05
CA ASP A 147 -43.51 10.42 -42.38
C ASP A 147 -43.92 9.00 -42.86
N GLY A 148 -42.95 8.09 -43.02
CA GLY A 148 -43.11 6.74 -43.55
C GLY A 148 -42.72 6.56 -45.02
N GLU A 149 -42.46 7.64 -45.76
CA GLU A 149 -41.95 7.62 -47.14
C GLU A 149 -40.57 8.28 -47.25
N LEU A 150 -40.38 9.42 -46.58
CA LEU A 150 -39.16 10.21 -46.55
C LEU A 150 -38.66 10.38 -45.11
N GLU A 151 -37.42 10.81 -44.99
CA GLU A 151 -36.78 11.05 -43.71
C GLU A 151 -35.92 12.32 -43.74
N THR A 152 -35.79 12.96 -42.59
CA THR A 152 -34.81 14.00 -42.34
C THR A 152 -34.12 13.75 -41.01
N SER A 153 -32.84 14.07 -40.92
CA SER A 153 -32.04 13.81 -39.72
C SER A 153 -31.25 15.04 -39.29
N ARG A 154 -31.08 15.21 -37.98
CA ARG A 154 -30.18 16.21 -37.40
C ARG A 154 -29.31 15.59 -36.32
N GLN A 155 -28.06 16.06 -36.24
CA GLN A 155 -27.15 15.65 -35.17
C GLN A 155 -27.27 16.61 -33.98
N VAL A 156 -27.23 16.04 -32.77
CA VAL A 156 -27.20 16.72 -31.48
C VAL A 156 -25.98 16.22 -30.72
N LEU A 157 -25.17 17.15 -30.22
CA LEU A 157 -24.09 16.82 -29.28
C LEU A 157 -24.68 16.76 -27.87
N LEU A 158 -24.69 15.57 -27.27
CA LEU A 158 -25.01 15.38 -25.86
C LEU A 158 -23.69 15.27 -25.09
N PHE A 159 -23.41 16.25 -24.24
CA PHE A 159 -22.25 16.28 -23.37
C PHE A 159 -22.66 15.87 -21.95
N ILE A 160 -22.11 14.76 -21.47
CA ILE A 160 -22.32 14.28 -20.10
C ILE A 160 -21.16 14.76 -19.23
N GLU A 161 -21.44 15.67 -18.31
CA GLU A 161 -20.51 16.17 -17.30
C GLU A 161 -20.27 15.11 -16.23
N ARG A 162 -19.00 14.81 -15.98
CA ARG A 162 -18.55 13.89 -14.93
C ARG A 162 -19.00 14.34 -13.54
N VAL A 163 -19.50 13.39 -12.74
CA VAL A 163 -19.81 13.56 -11.33
C VAL A 163 -18.92 12.63 -10.52
N ASN A 164 -17.91 13.21 -9.87
CA ASN A 164 -16.97 12.46 -9.05
C ASN A 164 -17.54 12.10 -7.67
N MET A 165 -17.23 10.90 -7.18
CA MET A 165 -17.53 10.43 -5.83
C MET A 165 -16.24 10.04 -5.11
N PRO A 166 -16.15 10.22 -3.78
CA PRO A 166 -15.00 9.72 -3.03
C PRO A 166 -14.97 8.17 -3.04
N PRO A 167 -13.80 7.58 -2.78
CA PRO A 167 -13.68 6.15 -2.56
C PRO A 167 -14.53 5.69 -1.38
N VAL A 168 -14.96 4.43 -1.37
CA VAL A 168 -15.77 3.84 -0.31
C VAL A 168 -14.95 2.81 0.45
N ILE A 169 -14.89 2.93 1.77
CA ILE A 169 -14.27 1.97 2.68
C ILE A 169 -15.34 0.98 3.16
N GLU A 170 -15.14 -0.33 2.98
CA GLU A 170 -15.99 -1.35 3.58
C GLU A 170 -15.90 -1.24 5.11
N ASN A 171 -17.05 -1.18 5.80
CA ASN A 171 -17.08 -0.95 7.25
C ASN A 171 -16.24 -1.97 8.02
N ILE A 172 -15.26 -1.49 8.77
CA ILE A 172 -14.48 -2.26 9.75
C ILE A 172 -15.00 -1.98 11.16
N ASP A 173 -15.26 -3.02 11.93
CA ASP A 173 -15.68 -2.91 13.33
C ASP A 173 -14.49 -2.64 14.27
N ASP A 174 -14.79 -2.18 15.49
CA ASP A 174 -13.79 -2.04 16.54
C ASP A 174 -13.04 -3.36 16.83
N ILE A 175 -11.75 -3.23 17.11
CA ILE A 175 -10.82 -4.36 17.24
C ILE A 175 -10.48 -4.57 18.72
N THR A 176 -10.42 -5.83 19.13
CA THR A 176 -9.90 -6.23 20.44
C THR A 176 -8.81 -7.27 20.25
N VAL A 177 -7.66 -7.05 20.88
CA VAL A 177 -6.43 -7.85 20.74
C VAL A 177 -5.69 -7.91 22.07
N ASP A 178 -4.85 -8.91 22.29
CA ASP A 178 -4.06 -9.02 23.52
C ASP A 178 -2.62 -8.53 23.30
N GLU A 179 -1.98 -8.00 24.35
CA GLU A 179 -0.54 -7.68 24.36
C GLU A 179 0.33 -8.85 23.85
N GLY A 180 1.46 -8.51 23.22
CA GLY A 180 2.39 -9.48 22.63
C GLY A 180 1.90 -10.12 21.32
N SER A 181 0.76 -9.67 20.79
CA SER A 181 0.21 -10.14 19.51
C SER A 181 0.57 -9.19 18.36
N THR A 182 0.46 -9.69 17.13
CA THR A 182 0.52 -8.84 15.92
C THR A 182 -0.88 -8.59 15.40
N LEU A 183 -1.27 -7.32 15.27
CA LEU A 183 -2.50 -6.93 14.58
C LEU A 183 -2.20 -6.67 13.10
N ILE A 184 -3.02 -7.23 12.21
CA ILE A 184 -2.94 -7.02 10.77
C ILE A 184 -4.28 -6.46 10.28
N VAL A 185 -4.24 -5.32 9.61
CA VAL A 185 -5.42 -4.64 9.04
C VAL A 185 -5.27 -4.59 7.53
N THR A 186 -6.31 -4.99 6.80
CA THR A 186 -6.34 -4.93 5.34
C THR A 186 -7.67 -4.32 4.92
N PRO A 187 -7.75 -2.98 4.81
CA PRO A 187 -8.99 -2.34 4.41
C PRO A 187 -9.35 -2.73 2.98
N LYS A 188 -10.66 -2.85 2.73
CA LYS A 188 -11.18 -2.97 1.38
C LYS A 188 -11.78 -1.64 0.98
N VAL A 189 -11.23 -1.09 -0.08
CA VAL A 189 -11.61 0.21 -0.62
C VAL A 189 -11.94 0.05 -2.09
N SER A 190 -12.97 0.74 -2.54
CA SER A 190 -13.39 0.77 -3.95
C SER A 190 -13.89 2.15 -4.32
N ASP A 191 -13.58 2.61 -5.53
CA ASP A 191 -14.09 3.87 -6.03
C ASP A 191 -15.32 3.66 -6.93
N PRO A 192 -16.45 4.37 -6.73
CA PRO A 192 -17.65 4.23 -7.56
C PRO A 192 -17.47 4.62 -9.03
N ASN A 193 -16.60 5.60 -9.31
CA ASN A 193 -16.25 6.05 -10.66
C ASN A 193 -15.17 5.16 -11.30
N GLY A 194 -14.56 4.26 -10.52
CA GLY A 194 -13.47 3.40 -10.96
C GLY A 194 -12.12 4.13 -11.00
N ASP A 195 -12.01 5.27 -10.32
CA ASP A 195 -10.78 6.05 -10.29
C ASP A 195 -9.70 5.37 -9.47
N GLU A 196 -8.44 5.76 -9.75
CA GLU A 196 -7.34 5.42 -8.87
C GLU A 196 -7.43 6.21 -7.57
N PHE A 197 -7.09 5.54 -6.47
CA PHE A 197 -7.10 6.12 -5.13
C PHE A 197 -5.88 5.67 -4.33
N THR A 198 -5.59 6.41 -3.27
CA THR A 198 -4.59 6.06 -2.27
C THR A 198 -5.26 5.73 -0.95
N VAL A 199 -4.64 4.85 -0.16
CA VAL A 199 -5.12 4.49 1.18
C VAL A 199 -3.98 4.70 2.17
N VAL A 200 -4.28 5.41 3.25
CA VAL A 200 -3.36 5.68 4.36
C VAL A 200 -4.00 5.15 5.63
N ILE A 201 -3.20 4.48 6.47
CA ILE A 201 -3.62 3.98 7.77
C ILE A 201 -2.77 4.69 8.82
N SER A 202 -3.42 5.40 9.74
CA SER A 202 -2.70 6.11 10.79
C SER A 202 -2.01 5.15 11.76
N GLU A 203 -1.02 5.68 12.48
CA GLU A 203 -0.53 5.07 13.72
C GLU A 203 -1.71 4.75 14.67
N PRO A 204 -1.62 3.68 15.48
CA PRO A 204 -0.43 2.83 15.69
C PRO A 204 -0.24 1.70 14.68
N VAL A 205 -1.15 1.54 13.71
CA VAL A 205 -1.08 0.44 12.73
C VAL A 205 -0.18 0.77 11.56
N GLY A 206 -0.22 2.01 11.07
CA GLY A 206 0.64 2.46 9.98
C GLY A 206 0.25 1.87 8.61
N ASP A 207 0.84 2.44 7.56
CA ASP A 207 0.46 2.17 6.16
C ASP A 207 0.77 0.75 5.68
N ASP A 208 1.68 0.02 6.35
CA ASP A 208 1.92 -1.39 6.06
C ASP A 208 0.82 -2.31 6.61
N GLY A 209 -0.10 -1.75 7.41
CA GLY A 209 -1.23 -2.45 7.99
C GLY A 209 -0.84 -3.38 9.13
N VAL A 210 0.35 -3.23 9.72
CA VAL A 210 0.88 -4.17 10.71
C VAL A 210 1.31 -3.45 11.98
N TRP A 211 0.73 -3.85 13.11
CA TRP A 211 1.17 -3.40 14.43
C TRP A 211 1.66 -4.57 15.28
N GLU A 212 2.93 -4.55 15.65
CA GLU A 212 3.48 -5.43 16.68
C GLU A 212 3.24 -4.82 18.07
N ILE A 213 2.32 -5.43 18.84
CA ILE A 213 1.89 -4.90 20.12
C ILE A 213 2.80 -5.43 21.22
N GLY A 214 3.42 -4.52 21.97
CA GLY A 214 4.28 -4.84 23.10
C GLY A 214 3.53 -5.34 24.32
N TYR A 215 4.27 -5.83 25.31
CA TYR A 215 3.74 -6.31 26.60
C TYR A 215 3.37 -5.20 27.59
N GLN A 216 3.50 -3.94 27.16
CA GLN A 216 3.18 -2.75 27.95
C GLN A 216 2.20 -1.82 27.20
N ASP A 217 1.63 -2.28 26.09
CA ASP A 217 0.75 -1.51 25.21
C ASP A 217 -0.74 -1.72 25.51
N HIS A 218 -1.11 -2.29 26.66
CA HIS A 218 -2.53 -2.38 27.04
C HIS A 218 -3.16 -0.98 27.14
N GLY A 219 -4.37 -0.87 26.61
CA GLY A 219 -5.07 0.41 26.57
C GLY A 219 -6.07 0.50 25.43
N GLN A 220 -6.51 1.73 25.19
CA GLN A 220 -7.38 2.06 24.05
C GLN A 220 -6.62 2.97 23.09
N TYR A 221 -6.69 2.62 21.82
CA TYR A 221 -6.10 3.34 20.70
C TYR A 221 -7.20 3.60 19.68
N SER A 222 -6.97 4.59 18.82
CA SER A 222 -7.76 4.73 17.59
C SER A 222 -6.82 4.71 16.41
N MET A 223 -7.32 4.16 15.30
CA MET A 223 -6.69 4.29 13.99
C MET A 223 -7.70 4.88 13.03
N THR A 224 -7.22 5.70 12.10
CA THR A 224 -8.02 6.24 11.02
C THR A 224 -7.51 5.67 9.71
N ILE A 225 -8.43 5.16 8.90
CA ILE A 225 -8.17 4.79 7.51
C ILE A 225 -8.70 5.92 6.65
N THR A 226 -7.84 6.51 5.83
CA THR A 226 -8.18 7.57 4.89
C THR A 226 -7.98 7.05 3.48
N ALA A 227 -9.02 7.12 2.65
CA ALA A 227 -8.96 6.84 1.23
C ALA A 227 -9.19 8.15 0.45
N GLU A 228 -8.29 8.48 -0.48
CA GLU A 228 -8.33 9.71 -1.28
C GLU A 228 -8.20 9.38 -2.77
N ASP A 229 -9.14 9.86 -3.58
CA ASP A 229 -9.09 9.73 -5.05
C ASP A 229 -8.15 10.77 -5.69
N ILE A 230 -7.97 10.66 -7.01
CA ILE A 230 -7.13 11.59 -7.79
C ILE A 230 -7.65 13.03 -7.84
N ASP A 231 -8.93 13.24 -7.55
CA ASP A 231 -9.61 14.54 -7.51
C ASP A 231 -9.69 15.12 -6.08
N SER A 232 -8.95 14.51 -5.13
CA SER A 232 -8.85 14.89 -3.72
C SER A 232 -10.17 14.81 -2.93
N LEU A 233 -11.13 13.98 -3.36
CA LEU A 233 -12.23 13.60 -2.49
C LEU A 233 -11.79 12.47 -1.56
N VAL A 234 -12.23 12.56 -0.32
CA VAL A 234 -11.77 11.70 0.77
C VAL A 234 -12.91 11.00 1.48
N THR A 235 -12.65 9.76 1.88
CA THR A 235 -13.45 9.02 2.86
C THR A 235 -12.56 8.58 4.00
N GLU A 236 -13.04 8.78 5.23
CA GLU A 236 -12.32 8.41 6.45
C GLU A 236 -13.17 7.49 7.32
N GLN A 237 -12.53 6.49 7.92
CA GLN A 237 -13.13 5.65 8.96
C GLN A 237 -12.21 5.59 10.18
N GLU A 238 -12.70 6.04 11.33
CA GLU A 238 -12.05 5.87 12.63
C GLU A 238 -12.49 4.54 13.26
N ILE A 239 -11.53 3.76 13.77
CA ILE A 239 -11.73 2.44 14.37
C ILE A 239 -11.08 2.42 15.75
N MET A 240 -11.82 1.98 16.76
CA MET A 240 -11.28 1.82 18.11
C MET A 240 -10.57 0.48 18.24
N ILE A 241 -9.39 0.49 18.87
CA ILE A 241 -8.61 -0.70 19.18
C ILE A 241 -8.47 -0.80 20.70
N THR A 242 -8.90 -1.93 21.26
CA THR A 242 -8.70 -2.26 22.68
C THR A 242 -7.63 -3.32 22.80
N VAL A 243 -6.52 -2.97 23.43
CA VAL A 243 -5.43 -3.91 23.75
C VAL A 243 -5.64 -4.40 25.19
N ASN A 244 -5.94 -5.68 25.34
CA ASN A 244 -6.09 -6.31 26.64
C ASN A 244 -4.72 -6.65 27.23
N ARG A 245 -4.62 -6.50 28.55
CA ARG A 245 -3.45 -6.94 29.29
C ARG A 245 -3.32 -8.46 29.26
N LYS A 246 -2.09 -8.93 29.02
CA LYS A 246 -1.75 -10.36 29.10
C LYS A 246 -0.46 -10.54 29.88
N ASN A 247 -0.59 -11.03 31.11
CA ASN A 247 0.53 -11.25 32.01
C ASN A 247 1.47 -12.36 31.51
N MET A 248 2.76 -12.19 31.74
CA MET A 248 3.84 -13.14 31.47
C MET A 248 4.65 -13.36 32.73
N ALA A 249 5.15 -14.58 32.93
CA ALA A 249 6.05 -14.85 34.04
C ALA A 249 7.38 -14.08 33.87
N PRO A 250 8.04 -13.69 34.96
CA PRO A 250 9.38 -13.11 34.91
C PRO A 250 10.38 -14.07 34.25
N GLU A 251 11.42 -13.55 33.63
CA GLU A 251 12.53 -14.31 33.08
C GLU A 251 13.76 -14.18 34.00
N ILE A 252 14.43 -15.30 34.25
CA ILE A 252 15.72 -15.36 34.96
C ILE A 252 16.80 -15.64 33.90
N GLU A 253 17.86 -14.83 33.86
CA GLU A 253 19.01 -15.14 33.00
C GLU A 253 19.70 -16.42 33.48
N PRO A 254 20.10 -17.34 32.58
CA PRO A 254 20.70 -18.60 32.97
C PRO A 254 21.93 -18.44 33.87
N ILE A 255 21.98 -19.20 34.95
CA ILE A 255 23.07 -19.18 35.93
C ILE A 255 23.84 -20.49 35.82
N ASP A 256 25.17 -20.39 35.65
CA ASP A 256 26.04 -21.56 35.61
C ASP A 256 26.16 -22.24 36.99
N ASP A 257 26.41 -23.54 36.98
CA ASP A 257 26.75 -24.31 38.18
C ASP A 257 28.02 -23.74 38.86
N ILE A 258 28.02 -23.74 40.19
CA ILE A 258 29.06 -23.13 41.01
C ILE A 258 29.90 -24.20 41.70
N GLU A 259 31.23 -24.08 41.64
CA GLU A 259 32.15 -24.90 42.43
C GLU A 259 33.06 -24.01 43.29
N ILE A 260 32.99 -24.17 44.60
CA ILE A 260 33.85 -23.47 45.57
C ILE A 260 34.51 -24.47 46.52
N PHE A 261 35.46 -24.03 47.31
CA PHE A 261 36.02 -24.82 48.40
C PHE A 261 35.44 -24.40 49.76
N GLU A 262 35.46 -25.33 50.72
CA GLU A 262 35.07 -25.04 52.10
C GLU A 262 35.83 -23.82 52.69
N GLY A 263 35.11 -22.95 53.39
CA GLY A 263 35.65 -21.71 53.94
C GLY A 263 35.63 -20.53 52.97
N GLU A 264 35.19 -20.72 51.73
CA GLU A 264 34.92 -19.65 50.77
C GLU A 264 33.46 -19.16 50.89
N SER A 265 33.21 -17.96 50.38
CA SER A 265 31.86 -17.40 50.29
C SER A 265 31.36 -17.49 48.85
N VAL A 266 30.08 -17.80 48.68
CA VAL A 266 29.37 -17.70 47.40
C VAL A 266 28.43 -16.49 47.44
N LEU A 267 28.34 -15.77 46.33
CA LEU A 267 27.36 -14.71 46.09
C LEU A 267 26.59 -15.04 44.81
N ILE A 268 25.27 -15.18 44.90
CA ILE A 268 24.35 -15.39 43.79
C ILE A 268 23.51 -14.12 43.64
N GLU A 269 23.70 -13.41 42.53
CA GLU A 269 22.92 -12.23 42.16
C GLU A 269 22.17 -12.55 40.85
N PRO A 270 20.98 -13.17 40.92
CA PRO A 270 20.22 -13.52 39.72
C PRO A 270 19.76 -12.25 39.01
N PHE A 271 19.95 -12.20 37.69
CA PHE A 271 19.40 -11.15 36.86
C PHE A 271 18.00 -11.56 36.40
N VAL A 272 16.99 -10.76 36.79
CA VAL A 272 15.59 -11.04 36.48
C VAL A 272 14.97 -9.88 35.71
N SER A 273 14.07 -10.19 34.81
CA SER A 273 13.32 -9.19 34.05
C SER A 273 11.86 -9.61 33.89
N ASP A 274 10.97 -8.63 33.73
CA ASP A 274 9.55 -8.87 33.47
C ASP A 274 9.11 -8.06 32.25
N LEU A 275 8.46 -8.72 31.28
CA LEU A 275 8.07 -8.08 30.02
C LEU A 275 6.88 -7.13 30.18
N ASN A 276 6.00 -7.39 31.14
CA ASN A 276 4.86 -6.52 31.45
C ASN A 276 5.27 -5.33 32.34
N GLY A 277 6.51 -5.35 32.86
CA GLY A 277 7.05 -4.31 33.73
C GLY A 277 6.57 -4.41 35.17
N ASP A 278 6.09 -5.58 35.58
CA ASP A 278 5.64 -5.84 36.94
C ASP A 278 6.82 -5.96 37.92
N GLU A 279 6.54 -5.72 39.20
CA GLU A 279 7.56 -5.80 40.25
C GLU A 279 7.88 -7.28 40.54
N VAL A 280 9.14 -7.67 40.32
CA VAL A 280 9.58 -9.05 40.51
C VAL A 280 10.16 -9.25 41.92
N THR A 281 9.63 -10.23 42.63
CA THR A 281 10.21 -10.75 43.88
C THR A 281 11.06 -11.97 43.58
N VAL A 282 12.30 -11.97 44.06
CA VAL A 282 13.23 -13.10 43.92
C VAL A 282 13.45 -13.78 45.27
N THR A 283 13.46 -15.11 45.27
CA THR A 283 13.81 -15.93 46.43
C THR A 283 14.88 -16.95 46.06
N ILE A 284 15.78 -17.23 47.00
CA ILE A 284 16.88 -18.18 46.82
C ILE A 284 16.85 -19.15 47.99
N SER A 285 16.82 -20.45 47.69
CA SER A 285 16.72 -21.47 48.74
C SER A 285 17.96 -21.51 49.64
N GLU A 286 17.77 -22.02 50.85
CA GLU A 286 18.86 -22.42 51.74
C GLU A 286 19.80 -23.43 51.03
N PRO A 287 21.11 -23.43 51.36
CA PRO A 287 21.77 -22.63 52.40
C PRO A 287 22.16 -21.20 51.97
N VAL A 288 21.89 -20.79 50.72
CA VAL A 288 22.27 -19.46 50.23
C VAL A 288 21.34 -18.37 50.79
N GLY A 289 20.03 -18.63 50.77
CA GLY A 289 19.02 -17.70 51.28
C GLY A 289 18.84 -16.45 50.43
N ASP A 290 17.78 -15.69 50.69
CA ASP A 290 17.33 -14.56 49.84
C ASP A 290 18.33 -13.40 49.74
N GLU A 291 19.28 -13.29 50.67
CA GLU A 291 20.37 -12.30 50.59
C GLU A 291 21.42 -12.68 49.53
N GLY A 292 21.32 -13.87 48.94
CA GLY A 292 22.21 -14.37 47.89
C GLY A 292 23.62 -14.71 48.38
N LEU A 293 23.91 -14.60 49.68
CA LEU A 293 25.26 -14.72 50.25
C LEU A 293 25.34 -15.87 51.24
N TRP A 294 26.25 -16.81 50.99
CA TRP A 294 26.58 -17.86 51.95
C TRP A 294 28.08 -17.97 52.20
N GLU A 295 28.46 -17.87 53.48
CA GLU A 295 29.83 -18.11 53.96
C GLU A 295 29.95 -19.58 54.41
N THR A 296 30.66 -20.41 53.65
CA THR A 296 30.76 -21.84 53.94
C THR A 296 31.70 -22.12 55.11
N ALA A 297 31.36 -23.13 55.92
CA ALA A 297 32.23 -23.69 56.93
C ALA A 297 33.03 -24.90 56.40
N PHE A 298 34.03 -25.32 57.17
CA PHE A 298 34.82 -26.55 56.90
C PHE A 298 34.09 -27.85 57.24
N THR A 299 32.76 -27.78 57.28
CA THR A 299 31.84 -28.89 57.49
C THR A 299 30.79 -28.96 56.40
N ASP A 300 30.83 -28.02 55.45
CA ASP A 300 29.78 -27.81 54.47
C ASP A 300 30.16 -28.40 53.10
N HIS A 301 31.18 -29.26 53.02
CA HIS A 301 31.44 -30.00 51.80
C HIS A 301 30.22 -30.84 51.39
N GLY A 302 29.91 -30.81 50.10
CA GLY A 302 28.74 -31.47 49.56
C GLY A 302 28.30 -30.89 48.23
N GLU A 303 27.23 -31.48 47.70
CA GLU A 303 26.52 -30.98 46.52
C GLU A 303 25.18 -30.44 47.02
N TYR A 304 24.86 -29.20 46.63
CA TYR A 304 23.65 -28.47 47.00
C TYR A 304 22.90 -28.12 45.72
N GLU A 305 21.60 -28.39 45.69
CA GLU A 305 20.72 -27.90 44.64
C GLU A 305 20.08 -26.60 45.12
N ILE A 306 20.46 -25.49 44.50
CA ILE A 306 19.94 -24.17 44.85
C ILE A 306 18.78 -23.85 43.92
N THR A 307 17.61 -23.58 44.51
CA THR A 307 16.42 -23.13 43.80
C THR A 307 16.34 -21.62 43.83
N ILE A 308 16.22 -21.01 42.66
CA ILE A 308 16.03 -19.57 42.48
C ILE A 308 14.65 -19.41 41.86
N ALA A 309 13.77 -18.65 42.51
CA ALA A 309 12.43 -18.39 42.01
C ALA A 309 12.18 -16.88 41.87
N ALA A 310 11.67 -16.47 40.72
CA ALA A 310 11.28 -15.10 40.41
C ALA A 310 9.77 -15.05 40.16
N SER A 311 9.04 -14.18 40.86
CA SER A 311 7.58 -14.04 40.72
C SER A 311 7.14 -12.58 40.64
N ASP A 312 6.20 -12.30 39.74
CA ASP A 312 5.50 -11.02 39.59
C ASP A 312 4.25 -10.91 40.49
N GLY A 313 3.99 -11.94 41.32
CA GLY A 313 2.80 -12.05 42.17
C GLY A 313 1.60 -12.79 41.54
N GLU A 314 1.61 -13.05 40.23
CA GLU A 314 0.60 -13.86 39.52
C GLU A 314 1.19 -15.16 38.93
N LEU A 315 2.38 -15.08 38.36
CA LEU A 315 3.15 -16.14 37.75
C LEU A 315 4.55 -16.24 38.39
N GLU A 316 5.23 -17.36 38.17
CA GLU A 316 6.58 -17.61 38.68
C GLU A 316 7.43 -18.36 37.66
N THR A 317 8.72 -18.07 37.66
CA THR A 317 9.77 -18.82 36.96
C THR A 317 10.75 -19.37 37.99
N ILE A 318 11.15 -20.62 37.82
CA ILE A 318 12.06 -21.33 38.72
C ILE A 318 13.27 -21.81 37.92
N GLU A 319 14.46 -21.55 38.46
CA GLU A 319 15.73 -22.06 37.99
C GLU A 319 16.43 -22.88 39.09
N LEU A 320 17.12 -23.95 38.69
CA LEU A 320 17.87 -24.84 39.56
C LEU A 320 19.33 -24.84 39.14
N ILE A 321 20.23 -24.59 40.08
CA ILE A 321 21.68 -24.69 39.85
C ILE A 321 22.32 -25.68 40.83
N SER A 322 23.40 -26.32 40.39
CA SER A 322 24.24 -27.16 41.25
C SER A 322 25.35 -26.31 41.88
N LEU A 323 25.45 -26.34 43.20
CA LEU A 323 26.54 -25.75 43.95
C LEU A 323 27.34 -26.84 44.66
N ILE A 324 28.62 -26.97 44.32
CA ILE A 324 29.52 -27.97 44.90
C ILE A 324 30.53 -27.29 45.81
N VAL A 325 30.51 -27.65 47.10
CA VAL A 325 31.52 -27.25 48.08
C VAL A 325 32.54 -28.38 48.20
N LYS A 326 33.77 -28.13 47.74
CA LYS A 326 34.88 -29.09 47.76
C LYS A 326 35.59 -29.07 49.11
N ASP A 327 35.79 -30.26 49.66
CA ASP A 327 36.52 -30.47 50.92
C ASP A 327 37.96 -29.93 50.84
N ILE A 328 38.37 -29.20 51.88
CA ILE A 328 39.78 -28.85 52.12
C ILE A 328 40.27 -29.65 53.32
N ASN A 329 41.13 -30.64 53.06
CA ASN A 329 41.73 -31.46 54.11
C ASN A 329 42.45 -30.63 55.18
N LYS A 330 42.04 -30.79 56.44
CA LYS A 330 42.69 -30.20 57.63
C LYS A 330 43.45 -31.24 58.45
N ALA A 331 44.56 -30.81 59.05
CA ALA A 331 45.31 -31.65 59.98
C ALA A 331 44.46 -31.98 61.23
N PRO A 332 44.54 -33.20 61.78
CA PRO A 332 43.83 -33.56 62.99
C PRO A 332 44.36 -32.77 64.20
N ILE A 333 43.47 -32.44 65.14
CA ILE A 333 43.80 -31.76 66.40
C ILE A 333 43.69 -32.78 67.54
N ILE A 334 44.71 -32.86 68.39
CA ILE A 334 44.65 -33.64 69.63
C ILE A 334 43.92 -32.79 70.67
N LEU A 335 42.71 -33.19 71.06
CA LEU A 335 41.88 -32.45 72.02
C LEU A 335 42.31 -32.69 73.47
N ASP A 336 42.68 -33.92 73.81
CA ASP A 336 43.24 -34.26 75.12
C ASP A 336 44.14 -35.50 74.99
N ILE A 337 45.05 -35.66 75.94
CA ILE A 337 45.87 -36.85 76.12
C ILE A 337 45.63 -37.36 77.54
N VAL A 338 44.73 -38.32 77.67
CA VAL A 338 44.51 -39.01 78.95
C VAL A 338 45.51 -40.14 79.13
N GLN A 339 46.14 -40.20 80.31
CA GLN A 339 46.94 -41.36 80.71
C GLN A 339 45.99 -42.49 81.13
N GLU A 340 46.22 -43.70 80.62
CA GLU A 340 45.43 -44.89 81.00
C GLU A 340 45.53 -45.09 82.54
N GLY A 341 44.41 -44.85 83.26
CA GLY A 341 44.28 -45.16 84.69
C GLY A 341 44.07 -44.01 85.69
N GLN A 342 43.73 -42.77 85.30
CA GLN A 342 43.26 -41.75 86.25
C GLN A 342 41.75 -41.47 86.08
N GLU A 343 40.95 -41.83 87.11
CA GLU A 343 39.54 -41.43 87.23
C GLU A 343 39.43 -39.92 87.52
N PHE A 344 38.57 -39.23 86.78
CA PHE A 344 38.19 -37.83 87.00
C PHE A 344 37.41 -37.72 88.32
N ALA A 345 37.83 -36.83 89.22
CA ALA A 345 36.97 -36.36 90.30
C ALA A 345 36.02 -35.31 89.71
N VAL A 346 34.73 -35.63 89.65
CA VAL A 346 33.65 -34.68 89.35
C VAL A 346 33.44 -33.86 90.62
N GLU A 347 33.71 -32.56 90.59
CA GLU A 347 33.15 -31.63 91.60
C GLU A 347 31.66 -31.47 91.28
N GLU A 348 30.81 -32.14 92.06
CA GLU A 348 29.38 -31.82 92.12
C GLU A 348 29.22 -30.49 92.87
N THR A 349 28.70 -29.48 92.19
CA THR A 349 28.16 -28.28 92.85
C THR A 349 26.77 -28.62 93.39
N GLU A 350 26.66 -28.80 94.70
CA GLU A 350 25.37 -28.88 95.41
C GLU A 350 24.69 -27.51 95.41
N GLU A 351 23.49 -27.46 94.83
CA GLU A 351 22.57 -26.32 94.90
C GLU A 351 21.66 -26.55 96.13
N GLU A 352 21.97 -25.91 97.27
CA GLU A 352 21.09 -25.91 98.45
C GLU A 352 19.92 -24.94 98.25
N THR A 353 18.72 -25.51 98.10
CA THR A 353 17.43 -24.87 98.32
C THR A 353 17.20 -24.68 99.83
N GLU A 354 17.02 -23.43 100.30
CA GLU A 354 16.35 -23.12 101.57
C GLU A 354 14.98 -22.49 101.30
N GLU A 355 13.92 -23.23 101.65
CA GLU A 355 12.55 -22.75 101.82
C GLU A 355 12.16 -23.05 103.29
N GLU A 356 11.62 -22.06 104.02
CA GLU A 356 10.46 -22.16 104.94
C GLU A 356 10.35 -20.94 105.89
N GLN A 357 9.32 -20.10 105.71
CA GLN A 357 8.14 -19.96 106.61
C GLN A 357 7.24 -18.78 106.22
#